data_AF-A0A1L3I0H7-F1
#
_entry.id   AF-A0A1L3I0H7-F1
#
_cell.length_a   1.000
_cell.length_b   1.000
_cell.length_c   1.000
_cell.angle_alpha   90.00
_cell.angle_beta   90.00
_cell.angle_gamma   90.00
#
_symmetry.space_group_name_H-M   'P 1'
#
loop_
_entity.id
_entity.type
_entity.pdbx_description
1 polymer ?
#
loop_
_entity_poly.entity_id
_entity_poly.type
_entity_poly.pdbx_seq_one_letter_code
_entity_poly.pdbx_strand_id
1 'polypeptide(L)'
;MLTLGFDTVRAYPVIILALAIGPIFGGGMVVLVVLVGLLVATSMPYYGRIMRASVMAQAKSEYVEALCAMGAGRVRIVARHILPNVIGPVLIVASMDIPTFIAAEAGHSFLGVGAKPPASSWGLMLRCGFDFVGYTPWLVVAAYTRDGAWAEFNEHRKGRQRVDMMADVVVMDRDLEVQRAGQLSLAQAALTVCGGQITFEA
;
A
#
# COMPACT_ATOMS: atom_id res chain seq x y z
N MET A 1 17.96 -14.92 21.31
CA MET A 1 18.50 -15.73 20.19
C MET A 1 17.61 -15.57 18.96
N LEU A 2 16.36 -16.08 18.96
CA LEU A 2 15.43 -15.95 17.81
C LEU A 2 15.13 -14.50 17.38
N THR A 3 14.81 -13.60 18.31
CA THR A 3 14.57 -12.17 18.00
C THR A 3 15.77 -11.49 17.37
N LEU A 4 16.98 -11.89 17.76
CA LEU A 4 18.23 -11.32 17.26
C LEU A 4 18.48 -11.75 15.81
N GLY A 5 18.12 -13.00 15.45
CA GLY A 5 18.15 -13.46 14.06
C GLY A 5 17.16 -12.70 13.16
N PHE A 6 15.95 -12.43 13.67
CA PHE A 6 14.96 -11.64 12.91
C PHE A 6 15.36 -10.17 12.74
N ASP A 7 15.94 -9.56 13.79
CA ASP A 7 16.46 -8.19 13.71
C ASP A 7 17.62 -8.10 12.69
N THR A 8 18.47 -9.14 12.58
CA THR A 8 19.51 -9.23 11.53
C THR A 8 18.92 -9.34 10.12
N VAL A 9 17.86 -10.13 9.92
CA VAL A 9 17.22 -10.23 8.59
C VAL A 9 16.56 -8.92 8.18
N ARG A 10 15.94 -8.20 9.13
CA ARG A 10 15.39 -6.85 8.90
C ARG A 10 16.45 -5.81 8.51
N ALA A 11 17.72 -6.04 8.83
CA ALA A 11 18.80 -5.14 8.43
C ALA A 11 19.12 -5.20 6.92
N TYR A 12 18.67 -6.24 6.20
CA TYR A 12 18.83 -6.32 4.76
C TYR A 12 17.87 -5.36 4.04
N PRO A 13 18.36 -4.41 3.23
CA PRO A 13 17.49 -3.49 2.53
C PRO A 13 16.58 -4.24 1.56
N VAL A 14 15.28 -3.92 1.60
CA VAL A 14 14.23 -4.51 0.74
C VAL A 14 14.61 -4.46 -0.74
N ILE A 15 15.25 -3.36 -1.18
CA ILE A 15 15.70 -3.16 -2.56
C ILE A 15 16.75 -4.21 -2.98
N ILE A 16 17.63 -4.63 -2.07
CA ILE A 16 18.63 -5.67 -2.39
C ILE A 16 17.94 -7.03 -2.59
N LEU A 17 16.95 -7.34 -1.74
CA LEU A 17 16.10 -8.52 -1.93
C LEU A 17 15.35 -8.47 -3.27
N ALA A 18 14.86 -7.29 -3.69
CA ALA A 18 14.24 -7.08 -4.99
C ALA A 18 15.12 -7.53 -6.15
N LEU A 19 16.36 -7.02 -6.17
CA LEU A 19 17.31 -7.24 -7.25
C LEU A 19 17.83 -8.68 -7.25
N ALA A 20 17.95 -9.30 -6.06
CA ALA A 20 18.42 -10.68 -5.93
C ALA A 20 17.37 -11.71 -6.39
N ILE A 21 16.09 -11.51 -6.05
CA ILE A 21 15.03 -12.50 -6.28
C ILE A 21 14.52 -12.45 -7.73
N GLY A 22 14.52 -11.27 -8.35
CA GLY A 22 13.96 -11.05 -9.68
C GLY A 22 14.43 -12.00 -10.79
N PRO A 23 15.75 -12.09 -11.04
CA PRO A 23 16.29 -12.95 -12.07
C PRO A 23 16.04 -14.44 -11.84
N ILE A 24 15.90 -14.86 -10.57
CA ILE A 24 15.73 -16.27 -10.19
C ILE A 24 14.31 -16.76 -10.46
N PHE A 25 13.30 -15.93 -10.21
CA PHE A 25 11.89 -16.31 -10.26
C PHE A 25 11.14 -15.77 -11.49
N GLY A 26 11.82 -15.12 -12.43
CA GLY A 26 11.21 -14.58 -13.66
C GLY A 26 10.36 -13.31 -13.46
N GLY A 27 10.33 -12.76 -12.24
CA GLY A 27 9.50 -11.60 -11.85
C GLY A 27 8.00 -11.88 -11.83
N GLY A 28 7.20 -10.83 -11.63
CA GLY A 28 5.73 -10.91 -11.66
C GLY A 28 5.07 -10.90 -10.28
N MET A 29 3.74 -11.08 -10.25
CA MET A 29 2.93 -10.94 -9.03
C MET A 29 3.32 -11.95 -7.93
N VAL A 30 3.72 -13.16 -8.32
CA VAL A 30 4.16 -14.20 -7.37
C VAL A 30 5.39 -13.75 -6.59
N VAL A 31 6.35 -13.10 -7.26
CA VAL A 31 7.57 -12.59 -6.62
C VAL A 31 7.24 -11.49 -5.59
N LEU A 32 6.28 -10.62 -5.92
CA LEU A 32 5.79 -9.61 -4.99
C LEU A 32 5.16 -10.24 -3.74
N VAL A 33 4.27 -11.22 -3.92
CA VAL A 33 3.60 -11.90 -2.79
C VAL A 33 4.60 -12.60 -1.89
N VAL A 34 5.58 -13.32 -2.46
CA VAL A 34 6.62 -14.00 -1.69
C VAL A 34 7.45 -13.00 -0.89
N LEU A 35 7.82 -11.88 -1.51
CA LEU A 35 8.62 -10.85 -0.85
C LEU A 35 7.85 -10.18 0.31
N VAL A 36 6.62 -9.76 0.07
CA VAL A 36 5.76 -9.18 1.13
C VAL A 36 5.56 -10.21 2.24
N GLY A 37 5.33 -11.48 1.90
CA GLY A 37 5.23 -12.57 2.87
C GLY A 37 6.48 -12.71 3.74
N LEU A 38 7.68 -12.60 3.15
CA LEU A 38 8.95 -12.61 3.88
C LEU A 38 9.09 -11.41 4.83
N LEU A 39 8.65 -10.22 4.39
CA LEU A 39 8.67 -9.01 5.22
C LEU A 39 7.72 -9.11 6.41
N VAL A 40 6.54 -9.70 6.21
CA VAL A 40 5.59 -9.97 7.30
C VAL A 40 6.17 -11.00 8.26
N ALA A 41 6.72 -12.11 7.74
CA ALA A 41 7.29 -13.18 8.55
C ALA A 41 8.44 -12.69 9.46
N THR A 42 9.30 -11.82 8.93
CA THR A 42 10.41 -11.22 9.70
C THR A 42 9.93 -10.20 10.74
N SER A 43 8.75 -9.61 10.55
CA SER A 43 8.15 -8.65 11.48
C SER A 43 7.35 -9.31 12.60
N MET A 44 6.96 -10.58 12.46
CA MET A 44 6.17 -11.36 13.44
C MET A 44 6.67 -11.25 14.90
N PRO A 45 7.98 -11.32 15.22
CA PRO A 45 8.47 -11.24 16.59
C PRO A 45 8.30 -9.85 17.21
N TYR A 46 8.34 -8.80 16.39
CA TYR A 46 8.11 -7.44 16.83
C TYR A 46 6.65 -7.27 17.31
N TYR A 47 5.69 -7.73 16.51
CA TYR A 47 4.27 -7.76 16.91
C TYR A 47 4.05 -8.60 18.17
N GLY A 48 4.69 -9.78 18.25
CA GLY A 48 4.63 -10.63 19.44
C GLY A 48 5.16 -9.96 20.71
N ARG A 49 6.23 -9.15 20.61
CA ARG A 49 6.76 -8.37 21.74
C ARG A 49 5.77 -7.33 22.23
N ILE A 50 5.15 -6.59 21.31
CA ILE A 50 4.15 -5.57 21.63
C ILE A 50 2.92 -6.23 22.27
N MET A 51 2.42 -7.30 21.66
CA MET A 51 1.28 -8.02 22.19
C MET A 51 1.56 -8.58 23.59
N ARG A 52 2.75 -9.14 23.82
CA ARG A 52 3.17 -9.62 25.14
C ARG A 52 3.22 -8.49 26.17
N ALA A 53 3.79 -7.34 25.81
CA ALA A 53 3.85 -6.17 26.71
C ALA A 53 2.43 -5.70 27.08
N SER A 54 1.54 -5.57 26.09
CA SER A 54 0.14 -5.19 26.30
C SER A 54 -0.61 -6.22 27.16
N VAL A 55 -0.41 -7.52 26.92
CA VAL A 55 -1.01 -8.59 27.73
C VAL A 55 -0.49 -8.55 29.16
N MET A 56 0.81 -8.35 29.38
CA MET A 56 1.38 -8.25 30.72
C MET A 56 0.85 -7.03 31.49
N ALA A 57 0.62 -5.91 30.80
CA ALA A 57 0.01 -4.73 31.40
C ALA A 57 -1.45 -5.02 31.81
N GLN A 58 -2.25 -5.60 30.91
CA GLN A 58 -3.66 -5.92 31.20
C GLN A 58 -3.80 -7.03 32.25
N ALA A 59 -2.91 -8.03 32.26
CA ALA A 59 -2.95 -9.13 33.22
C ALA A 59 -2.68 -8.69 34.67
N LYS A 60 -2.02 -7.53 34.88
CA LYS A 60 -1.74 -6.94 36.20
C LYS A 60 -2.76 -5.89 36.64
N SER A 61 -3.86 -5.75 35.91
CA SER A 61 -4.90 -4.77 36.23
C SER A 61 -5.85 -5.26 37.32
N GLU A 62 -6.40 -4.32 38.10
CA GLU A 62 -7.34 -4.60 39.20
C GLU A 62 -8.61 -5.33 38.71
N TYR A 63 -9.08 -5.06 37.48
CA TYR A 63 -10.27 -5.72 36.95
C TYR A 63 -10.03 -7.21 36.68
N VAL A 64 -8.80 -7.61 36.30
CA VAL A 64 -8.45 -9.03 36.11
C VAL A 64 -8.40 -9.75 37.46
N GLU A 65 -7.89 -9.09 38.50
CA GLU A 65 -7.86 -9.64 39.85
C GLU A 65 -9.27 -9.85 40.41
N ALA A 66 -10.17 -8.88 40.21
CA ALA A 66 -11.58 -9.01 40.57
C ALA A 66 -12.28 -10.17 39.83
N LEU A 67 -12.02 -10.34 38.53
CA LEU A 67 -12.55 -11.46 37.75
C LEU A 67 -12.07 -12.82 38.27
N CYS A 68 -10.81 -12.92 38.67
CA CYS A 68 -10.25 -14.12 39.28
C CYS A 68 -10.91 -14.41 40.64
N ALA A 69 -11.13 -13.38 41.48
CA ALA A 69 -11.81 -13.52 42.77
C ALA A 69 -13.27 -13.99 42.62
N MET A 70 -13.94 -13.60 41.52
CA MET A 70 -15.27 -14.08 41.15
C MET A 70 -15.29 -15.50 40.52
N GLY A 71 -14.14 -16.18 40.43
CA GLY A 71 -14.05 -17.54 39.91
C GLY A 71 -14.09 -17.63 38.37
N ALA A 72 -13.79 -16.55 37.65
CA ALA A 72 -13.75 -16.61 36.19
C ALA A 72 -12.58 -17.51 35.69
N GLY A 73 -12.88 -18.41 34.74
CA GLY A 73 -11.86 -19.28 34.15
C GLY A 73 -10.85 -18.51 33.28
N ARG A 74 -9.59 -18.96 33.27
CA ARG A 74 -8.47 -18.32 32.54
C ARG A 74 -8.77 -18.05 31.06
N VAL A 75 -9.38 -19.01 30.37
CA VAL A 75 -9.74 -18.87 28.94
C VAL A 75 -10.76 -17.76 28.72
N ARG A 76 -11.76 -17.63 29.61
CA ARG A 76 -12.78 -16.58 29.54
C ARG A 76 -12.18 -15.20 29.79
N ILE A 77 -11.26 -15.08 30.74
CA ILE A 77 -10.55 -13.83 31.03
C ILE A 77 -9.74 -13.40 29.80
N VAL A 78 -8.94 -14.31 29.23
CA VAL A 78 -8.10 -14.01 28.07
C VAL A 78 -8.95 -13.63 26.85
N ALA A 79 -9.89 -14.48 26.43
CA ALA A 79 -10.62 -14.28 25.18
C ALA A 79 -11.59 -13.09 25.22
N ARG A 80 -12.25 -12.84 26.36
CA ARG A 80 -13.32 -11.83 26.46
C ARG A 80 -12.88 -10.51 27.05
N HIS A 81 -11.78 -10.48 27.82
CA HIS A 81 -11.36 -9.26 28.52
C HIS A 81 -9.96 -8.81 28.10
N ILE A 82 -8.97 -9.71 28.03
CA ILE A 82 -7.61 -9.29 27.68
C ILE A 82 -7.48 -9.08 26.16
N LEU A 83 -7.89 -10.05 25.34
CA LEU A 83 -7.70 -10.04 23.89
C LEU A 83 -8.30 -8.79 23.22
N PRO A 84 -9.56 -8.38 23.52
CA PRO A 84 -10.14 -7.17 22.94
C PRO A 84 -9.43 -5.87 23.36
N ASN A 85 -8.80 -5.86 24.54
CA ASN A 85 -8.08 -4.68 25.04
C ASN A 85 -6.66 -4.56 24.46
N VAL A 86 -6.03 -5.68 24.07
CA VAL A 86 -4.65 -5.68 23.53
C VAL A 86 -4.59 -5.63 22.01
N ILE A 87 -5.70 -5.86 21.30
CA ILE A 87 -5.72 -5.84 19.83
C ILE A 87 -5.54 -4.43 19.27
N GLY A 88 -6.05 -3.40 19.97
CA GLY A 88 -5.96 -2.00 19.54
C GLY A 88 -4.52 -1.53 19.28
N PRO A 89 -3.60 -1.66 20.27
CA PRO A 89 -2.19 -1.32 20.09
C PRO A 89 -1.51 -2.08 18.95
N VAL A 90 -1.86 -3.36 18.75
CA VAL A 90 -1.29 -4.18 17.66
C VAL A 90 -1.77 -3.70 16.30
N LEU A 91 -3.06 -3.36 16.17
CA LEU A 91 -3.63 -2.84 14.93
C LEU A 91 -3.03 -1.49 14.55
N ILE A 92 -2.82 -0.59 15.50
CA ILE A 92 -2.17 0.71 15.25
C ILE A 92 -0.80 0.50 14.60
N VAL A 93 0.01 -0.38 15.20
CA VAL A 93 1.36 -0.68 14.69
C VAL A 93 1.29 -1.36 13.32
N ALA A 94 0.34 -2.28 13.12
CA ALA A 94 0.15 -2.92 11.82
C ALA A 94 -0.23 -1.91 10.73
N SER A 95 -1.06 -0.91 11.05
CA SER A 95 -1.41 0.15 10.11
C SER A 95 -0.20 1.00 9.71
N MET A 96 0.77 1.20 10.61
CA MET A 96 1.99 1.95 10.29
C MET A 96 2.92 1.22 9.32
N ASP A 97 2.80 -0.10 9.19
CA ASP A 97 3.60 -0.89 8.23
C ASP A 97 2.99 -0.89 6.81
N ILE A 98 1.72 -0.51 6.64
CA ILE A 98 1.03 -0.48 5.33
C ILE A 98 1.78 0.39 4.30
N PRO A 99 2.17 1.65 4.59
CA PRO A 99 2.91 2.47 3.63
C PRO A 99 4.24 1.86 3.22
N THR A 100 4.90 1.15 4.13
CA THR A 100 6.17 0.46 3.86
C THR A 100 5.97 -0.69 2.87
N PHE A 101 4.91 -1.48 3.02
CA PHE A 101 4.59 -2.55 2.07
C PHE A 101 4.18 -2.02 0.70
N ILE A 102 3.43 -0.93 0.66
CA ILE A 102 3.08 -0.22 -0.57
C ILE A 102 4.35 0.28 -1.28
N ALA A 103 5.25 0.96 -0.56
CA ALA A 103 6.48 1.47 -1.14
C ALA A 103 7.39 0.33 -1.63
N ALA A 104 7.43 -0.80 -0.92
CA ALA A 104 8.15 -1.99 -1.34
C ALA A 104 7.58 -2.58 -2.65
N GLU A 105 6.26 -2.73 -2.75
CA GLU A 105 5.59 -3.17 -3.98
C GLU A 105 5.88 -2.22 -5.14
N ALA A 106 5.66 -0.92 -4.92
CA ALA A 106 5.85 0.10 -5.94
C ALA A 106 7.31 0.14 -6.43
N GLY A 107 8.29 0.05 -5.51
CA GLY A 107 9.70 0.00 -5.87
C GLY A 107 10.06 -1.23 -6.70
N HIS A 108 9.48 -2.38 -6.41
CA HIS A 108 9.75 -3.63 -7.16
C HIS A 108 9.13 -3.60 -8.56
N SER A 109 7.88 -3.15 -8.66
CA SER A 109 7.18 -2.96 -9.92
C SER A 109 7.88 -1.88 -10.76
N PHE A 110 8.37 -0.80 -10.12
CA PHE A 110 9.18 0.23 -10.76
C PHE A 110 10.52 -0.29 -11.27
N LEU A 111 11.17 -1.24 -10.59
CA LEU A 111 12.41 -1.84 -11.10
C LEU A 111 12.18 -2.88 -12.22
N GLY A 112 10.91 -3.19 -12.55
CA GLY A 112 10.54 -4.16 -13.59
C GLY A 112 10.56 -5.62 -13.12
N VAL A 113 10.72 -5.82 -11.80
CA VAL A 113 10.82 -7.13 -11.16
C VAL A 113 9.48 -7.56 -10.54
N GLY A 114 8.63 -6.58 -10.21
CA GLY A 114 7.31 -6.77 -9.62
C GLY A 114 6.22 -7.08 -10.64
N ALA A 115 5.07 -6.43 -10.48
CA ALA A 115 3.91 -6.62 -11.34
C ALA A 115 4.24 -6.23 -12.78
N LYS A 116 3.76 -7.03 -13.74
CA LYS A 116 3.96 -6.83 -15.17
C LYS A 116 2.61 -6.63 -15.85
N PRO A 117 2.53 -5.89 -16.98
CA PRO A 117 1.32 -5.82 -17.79
C PRO A 117 0.78 -7.22 -18.08
N PRO A 118 -0.55 -7.48 -17.99
CA PRO A 118 -1.67 -6.53 -17.86
C PRO A 118 -2.05 -6.16 -16.41
N ALA A 119 -1.31 -6.61 -15.39
CA ALA A 119 -1.64 -6.30 -14.00
C ALA A 119 -1.43 -4.80 -13.71
N SER A 120 -2.41 -4.17 -13.05
CA SER A 120 -2.29 -2.80 -12.57
C SER A 120 -1.45 -2.76 -11.29
N SER A 121 -0.46 -1.87 -11.24
CA SER A 121 0.31 -1.58 -10.02
C SER A 121 0.72 -0.12 -9.98
N TRP A 122 0.79 0.46 -8.78
CA TRP A 122 1.23 1.85 -8.61
C TRP A 122 2.69 2.03 -9.02
N GLY A 123 3.55 1.03 -8.81
CA GLY A 123 4.93 1.08 -9.27
C GLY A 123 5.08 1.09 -10.80
N LEU A 124 4.24 0.35 -11.53
CA LEU A 124 4.23 0.37 -12.99
C LEU A 124 3.72 1.71 -13.53
N MET A 125 2.67 2.28 -12.91
CA MET A 125 2.19 3.63 -13.26
C MET A 125 3.28 4.68 -13.06
N LEU A 126 4.00 4.60 -11.93
CA LEU A 126 5.15 5.47 -11.65
C LEU A 126 6.27 5.28 -12.68
N ARG A 127 6.58 4.03 -13.07
CA ARG A 127 7.58 3.75 -14.12
C ARG A 127 7.22 4.43 -15.43
N CYS A 128 6.00 4.21 -15.90
CA CYS A 128 5.53 4.78 -17.16
C CYS A 128 5.64 6.31 -17.14
N GLY A 129 5.22 6.97 -16.05
CA GLY A 129 5.37 8.42 -15.91
C GLY A 129 6.83 8.87 -15.84
N PHE A 130 7.68 8.10 -15.15
CA PHE A 130 9.10 8.39 -15.01
C PHE A 130 9.86 8.38 -16.35
N ASP A 131 9.51 7.47 -17.26
CA ASP A 131 10.15 7.38 -18.59
C ASP A 131 9.98 8.68 -19.42
N PHE A 132 8.92 9.47 -19.15
CA PHE A 132 8.70 10.76 -19.81
C PHE A 132 9.42 11.95 -19.15
N VAL A 133 9.91 11.81 -17.91
CA VAL A 133 10.53 12.92 -17.15
C VAL A 133 11.74 13.50 -17.87
N GLY A 134 12.52 12.67 -18.57
CA GLY A 134 13.66 13.12 -19.35
C GLY A 134 13.28 13.99 -20.56
N TYR A 135 12.06 13.82 -21.09
CA TYR A 135 11.57 14.55 -22.26
C TYR A 135 10.72 15.77 -21.86
N THR A 136 9.96 15.69 -20.77
CA THR A 136 8.97 16.70 -20.38
C THR A 136 9.06 17.08 -18.89
N PRO A 137 10.23 17.53 -18.39
CA PRO A 137 10.46 17.77 -16.96
C PRO A 137 9.55 18.84 -16.36
N TRP A 138 9.09 19.81 -17.16
CA TRP A 138 8.13 20.82 -16.72
C TRP A 138 6.77 20.23 -16.34
N LEU A 139 6.39 19.03 -16.78
CA LEU A 139 5.14 18.39 -16.33
C LEU A 139 5.21 18.02 -14.86
N VAL A 140 6.36 17.54 -14.37
CA VAL A 140 6.56 17.25 -12.94
C VAL A 140 6.47 18.54 -12.12
N VAL A 141 7.14 19.59 -12.61
CA VAL A 141 7.13 20.91 -11.95
C VAL A 141 5.73 21.52 -11.99
N ALA A 142 5.06 21.49 -13.14
CA ALA A 142 3.73 22.06 -13.32
C ALA A 142 2.66 21.29 -12.53
N ALA A 143 2.76 19.95 -12.47
CA ALA A 143 1.90 19.13 -11.64
C ALA A 143 1.98 19.54 -10.16
N TYR A 144 3.19 19.85 -9.67
CA TYR A 144 3.40 20.30 -8.30
C TYR A 144 3.02 21.78 -8.06
N THR A 145 3.23 22.66 -9.04
CA THR A 145 3.16 24.12 -8.83
C THR A 145 1.86 24.77 -9.29
N ARG A 146 1.12 24.17 -10.23
CA ARG A 146 0.16 24.90 -11.06
C ARG A 146 -1.23 24.25 -11.15
N ASP A 147 -1.73 23.73 -10.03
CA ASP A 147 -3.06 23.09 -9.86
C ASP A 147 -3.14 21.58 -10.11
N GLY A 148 -2.04 20.90 -10.53
CA GLY A 148 -2.07 19.47 -10.85
C GLY A 148 -2.31 18.54 -9.66
N ALA A 149 -1.63 18.78 -8.52
CA ALA A 149 -1.88 18.04 -7.28
C ALA A 149 -3.32 18.23 -6.75
N TRP A 150 -3.94 19.36 -7.05
CA TRP A 150 -5.31 19.69 -6.64
C TRP A 150 -6.37 19.20 -7.64
N ALA A 151 -6.03 19.06 -8.92
CA ALA A 151 -6.96 18.63 -9.96
C ALA A 151 -7.40 17.17 -9.79
N GLU A 152 -6.55 16.30 -9.24
CA GLU A 152 -6.88 14.89 -9.00
C GLU A 152 -7.89 14.70 -7.84
N PHE A 153 -7.82 15.56 -6.82
CA PHE A 153 -8.76 15.62 -5.69
C PHE A 153 -9.98 16.52 -5.96
N ASN A 154 -10.05 17.17 -7.11
CA ASN A 154 -11.18 18.01 -7.50
C ASN A 154 -12.33 17.14 -8.04
N GLU A 155 -12.99 16.44 -7.13
CA GLU A 155 -14.12 15.54 -7.39
C GLU A 155 -15.28 16.25 -8.10
N HIS A 156 -15.39 17.59 -7.97
CA HIS A 156 -16.39 18.40 -8.66
C HIS A 156 -16.21 18.48 -10.19
N ARG A 157 -15.02 18.17 -10.72
CA ARG A 157 -14.76 18.11 -12.18
C ARG A 157 -14.77 16.69 -12.74
N LYS A 158 -14.68 15.68 -11.89
CA LYS A 158 -14.89 14.29 -12.29
C LYS A 158 -16.41 14.07 -12.28
N GLY A 159 -17.00 13.71 -13.42
CA GLY A 159 -18.42 13.35 -13.47
C GLY A 159 -18.77 12.41 -12.31
N ARG A 160 -19.96 12.57 -11.72
CA ARG A 160 -20.40 11.95 -10.47
C ARG A 160 -20.28 10.41 -10.51
N GLN A 161 -19.11 9.86 -10.18
CA GLN A 161 -18.94 8.42 -10.02
C GLN A 161 -19.63 7.98 -8.72
N ARG A 162 -20.41 6.89 -8.77
CA ARG A 162 -20.96 6.27 -7.56
C ARG A 162 -19.80 5.74 -6.72
N VAL A 163 -19.92 5.85 -5.40
CA VAL A 163 -18.89 5.50 -4.39
C VAL A 163 -18.39 4.05 -4.50
N ASP A 164 -19.10 3.17 -5.20
CA ASP A 164 -18.73 1.77 -5.44
C ASP A 164 -17.96 1.50 -6.76
N MET A 165 -17.57 2.53 -7.53
CA MET A 165 -16.87 2.33 -8.82
C MET A 165 -15.49 2.99 -8.85
N MET A 166 -14.47 2.20 -9.21
CA MET A 166 -13.21 2.71 -9.77
C MET A 166 -13.35 2.80 -11.30
N ALA A 167 -12.79 3.85 -11.89
CA ALA A 167 -12.66 3.93 -13.35
C ALA A 167 -11.69 2.85 -13.84
N ASP A 168 -12.12 2.02 -14.78
CA ASP A 168 -11.25 1.04 -15.42
C ASP A 168 -10.38 1.69 -16.50
N VAL A 169 -10.98 2.58 -17.30
CA VAL A 169 -10.30 3.29 -18.39
C VAL A 169 -10.85 4.72 -18.52
N VAL A 170 -9.96 5.70 -18.55
CA VAL A 170 -10.28 7.09 -18.89
C VAL A 170 -9.63 7.39 -20.24
N VAL A 171 -10.46 7.63 -21.26
CA VAL A 171 -10.02 8.08 -22.59
C VAL A 171 -9.97 9.59 -22.59
N MET A 172 -8.83 10.14 -22.97
CA MET A 172 -8.64 11.59 -23.11
C MET A 172 -9.17 12.05 -24.47
N ASP A 173 -9.68 13.28 -24.54
CA ASP A 173 -10.08 13.98 -25.78
C ASP A 173 -8.93 14.08 -26.80
N ARG A 174 -7.70 13.91 -26.32
CA ARG A 174 -6.49 14.10 -27.12
C ARG A 174 -5.51 12.99 -26.85
N ASP A 175 -4.86 12.55 -27.92
CA ASP A 175 -3.77 11.59 -27.85
C ASP A 175 -2.57 12.22 -27.12
N LEU A 176 -2.30 11.72 -25.92
CA LEU A 176 -1.25 12.23 -25.04
C LEU A 176 0.16 11.92 -25.59
N GLU A 177 0.30 10.93 -26.45
CA GLU A 177 1.60 10.52 -27.00
C GLU A 177 2.07 11.45 -28.12
N VAL A 178 1.14 12.09 -28.82
CA VAL A 178 1.42 12.95 -30.00
C VAL A 178 1.43 14.45 -29.63
N GLN A 179 0.89 14.81 -28.46
CA GLN A 179 0.75 16.21 -28.04
C GLN A 179 2.08 16.86 -27.67
N ARG A 180 2.28 18.11 -28.11
CA ARG A 180 3.37 18.95 -27.60
C ARG A 180 3.13 19.19 -26.12
N ALA A 181 4.18 19.10 -25.32
CA ALA A 181 4.01 19.04 -23.88
C ALA A 181 3.38 20.29 -23.22
N GLY A 182 3.40 21.46 -23.87
CA GLY A 182 2.66 22.64 -23.40
C GLY A 182 1.14 22.48 -23.52
N GLN A 183 0.68 21.61 -24.40
CA GLN A 183 -0.74 21.34 -24.69
C GLN A 183 -1.31 20.17 -23.88
N LEU A 184 -0.47 19.37 -23.21
CA LEU A 184 -0.91 18.28 -22.33
C LEU A 184 -1.79 18.77 -21.17
N SER A 185 -1.56 20.01 -20.70
CA SER A 185 -2.40 20.65 -19.67
C SER A 185 -3.84 20.94 -20.11
N LEU A 186 -4.11 20.89 -21.41
CA LEU A 186 -5.42 21.14 -22.00
C LEU A 186 -6.17 19.84 -22.31
N ALA A 187 -5.54 18.67 -22.13
CA ALA A 187 -6.20 17.39 -22.32
C ALA A 187 -7.23 17.17 -21.21
N GLN A 188 -8.47 16.87 -21.61
CA GLN A 188 -9.58 16.56 -20.70
C GLN A 188 -10.04 15.13 -20.93
N ALA A 189 -10.65 14.52 -19.90
CA ALA A 189 -11.27 13.22 -20.05
C ALA A 189 -12.48 13.33 -20.98
N ALA A 190 -12.42 12.68 -22.14
CA ALA A 190 -13.54 12.62 -23.08
C ALA A 190 -14.52 11.50 -22.71
N LEU A 191 -14.02 10.37 -22.21
CA LEU A 191 -14.83 9.20 -21.90
C LEU A 191 -14.28 8.47 -20.69
N THR A 192 -15.14 8.00 -19.79
CA THR A 192 -14.76 7.12 -18.69
C THR A 192 -15.58 5.83 -18.72
N VAL A 193 -14.88 4.70 -18.73
CA VAL A 193 -15.48 3.36 -18.70
C VAL A 193 -15.28 2.75 -17.31
N CYS A 194 -16.37 2.25 -16.71
CA CYS A 194 -16.36 1.50 -15.45
C CYS A 194 -17.10 0.17 -15.66
N GLY A 195 -16.48 -0.95 -15.31
CA GLY A 195 -17.09 -2.28 -15.45
C GLY A 195 -17.45 -2.64 -16.89
N GLY A 196 -16.70 -2.09 -17.87
CA GLY A 196 -17.01 -2.25 -19.30
C GLY A 196 -18.20 -1.42 -19.82
N GLN A 197 -18.76 -0.51 -19.01
CA GLN A 197 -19.82 0.41 -19.44
C GLN A 197 -19.34 1.88 -19.44
N ILE A 198 -19.78 2.65 -20.44
CA ILE A 198 -19.51 4.09 -20.51
C ILE A 198 -20.31 4.77 -19.39
N THR A 199 -19.61 5.42 -18.47
CA THR A 199 -20.20 6.09 -17.30
C THR A 199 -20.12 7.61 -17.38
N PHE A 200 -19.21 8.13 -18.21
CA PHE A 200 -19.09 9.55 -18.51
C PHE A 200 -18.64 9.71 -19.96
N GLU A 201 -19.27 10.65 -20.67
CA GLU A 201 -18.95 11.04 -22.04
C GLU A 201 -19.17 12.57 -22.10
N ALA A 202 -18.12 13.31 -22.48
CA ALA A 202 -18.08 14.77 -22.48
C ALA A 202 -18.58 15.39 -23.78
#